data_AF-A0A1V5H1K3-F1
#
_entry.id   AF-A0A1V5H1K3-F1
#
_cell.length_a   1.000
_cell.length_b   1.000
_cell.length_c   1.000
_cell.angle_alpha   90.00
_cell.angle_beta   90.00
_cell.angle_gamma   90.00
#
_symmetry.space_group_name_H-M   'P 1'
#
loop_
_entity.id
_entity.type
_entity.pdbx_description
1 polymer ?
#
loop_
_entity_poly.entity_id
_entity_poly.type
_entity_poly.pdbx_seq_one_letter_code
_entity_poly.pdbx_strand_id
1 'polypeptide(L)'
;MKFDVVVSNPPFRPVRTGRINPDPGRAVARHEISLDLETLLTCSYDLLNPGGRFYVVYPAWRLPDLISSMRSKRIEPKRLLFVHSTPSSSAEICLVSGLRDGGRELNVCRPLFVFTHEGMHTPEMQKVFQELELPKSH
;
A
#
# COMPACT_ATOMS: atom_id res chain seq x y z
N MET A 1 13.95 19.68 3.08
CA MET A 1 14.71 18.57 2.46
C MET A 1 13.77 17.83 1.51
N LYS A 2 14.25 17.37 0.35
CA LYS A 2 13.48 16.57 -0.61
C LYS A 2 14.17 15.24 -0.88
N PHE A 3 13.40 14.25 -1.33
CA PHE A 3 13.81 12.86 -1.49
C PHE A 3 13.38 12.31 -2.84
N ASP A 4 14.16 11.37 -3.38
CA ASP A 4 13.81 10.67 -4.63
C ASP A 4 12.77 9.58 -4.41
N VAL A 5 12.69 9.06 -3.18
CA VAL A 5 11.78 7.99 -2.81
C VAL A 5 11.14 8.29 -1.46
N VAL A 6 9.82 8.08 -1.39
CA VAL A 6 9.04 8.05 -0.16
C VAL A 6 8.32 6.71 -0.09
N VAL A 7 8.43 6.03 1.06
CA VAL A 7 7.76 4.74 1.31
C VAL A 7 6.86 4.89 2.53
N SER A 8 5.64 4.40 2.45
CA SER A 8 4.68 4.41 3.56
C SER A 8 4.02 3.05 3.75
N ASN A 9 3.93 2.63 4.99
CA ASN A 9 3.13 1.47 5.41
C ASN A 9 2.25 1.92 6.58
N PRO A 10 1.20 2.72 6.31
CA PRO A 10 0.39 3.29 7.37
C PRO A 10 -0.30 2.17 8.15
N PRO A 11 -0.48 2.32 9.47
CA PRO A 11 -1.16 1.30 10.27
C PRO A 11 -2.59 1.11 9.76
N PHE A 12 -2.94 -0.11 9.34
CA PHE A 12 -4.27 -0.43 8.81
C PHE A 12 -5.31 -0.70 9.89
N ARG A 13 -4.90 -0.71 11.16
CA ARG A 13 -5.79 -0.93 12.31
C ARG A 13 -6.04 0.41 13.00
N PRO A 14 -7.30 0.77 13.30
CA PRO A 14 -7.61 2.00 14.00
C PRO A 14 -6.89 2.05 15.35
N VAL A 15 -6.48 3.25 15.78
CA VAL A 15 -5.69 3.54 16.98
C VAL A 15 -6.46 3.28 18.29
N ARG A 16 -7.58 2.54 18.26
CA ARG A 16 -8.45 2.28 19.42
C ARG A 16 -8.89 0.82 19.53
N THR A 17 -7.94 -0.11 19.55
CA THR A 17 -8.24 -1.54 19.80
C THR A 17 -7.98 -1.95 21.25
N GLY A 18 -8.73 -1.34 22.16
CA GLY A 18 -9.30 -2.08 23.28
C GLY A 18 -10.61 -2.73 22.82
N ARG A 19 -10.95 -3.93 23.32
CA ARG A 19 -12.16 -4.70 22.97
C ARG A 19 -13.43 -3.82 22.98
N ILE A 20 -14.03 -3.53 21.82
CA ILE A 20 -15.49 -3.25 21.71
C ILE A 20 -16.07 -3.80 20.40
N ASN A 21 -17.02 -4.71 20.60
CA ASN A 21 -18.25 -5.13 19.89
C ASN A 21 -18.61 -4.66 18.45
N PRO A 22 -19.52 -5.40 17.76
CA PRO A 22 -19.86 -5.28 16.35
C PRO A 22 -20.82 -4.11 16.08
N ASP A 23 -20.54 -3.35 15.01
CA ASP A 23 -21.18 -2.09 14.57
C ASP A 23 -21.00 -0.89 15.52
N PRO A 24 -20.62 0.35 15.07
CA PRO A 24 -20.68 0.98 13.75
C PRO A 24 -19.32 1.59 13.30
N GLY A 25 -18.21 0.87 13.50
CA GLY A 25 -16.86 1.38 13.26
C GLY A 25 -16.49 1.65 11.80
N ARG A 26 -17.28 1.18 10.81
CA ARG A 26 -16.89 1.26 9.39
C ARG A 26 -16.92 2.66 8.81
N ALA A 27 -17.89 3.50 9.16
CA ALA A 27 -17.97 4.88 8.65
C ALA A 27 -16.88 5.78 9.28
N VAL A 28 -16.68 5.64 10.60
CA VAL A 28 -15.62 6.34 11.33
C VAL A 28 -14.24 5.88 10.85
N ALA A 29 -14.01 4.57 10.73
CA ALA A 29 -12.74 4.04 10.21
C ALA A 29 -12.50 4.46 8.74
N ARG A 30 -13.54 4.52 7.90
CA ARG A 30 -13.40 5.07 6.54
C ARG A 30 -12.97 6.53 6.58
N HIS A 31 -13.63 7.35 7.38
CA HIS A 31 -13.33 8.78 7.48
C HIS A 31 -11.94 9.05 8.06
N GLU A 32 -11.55 8.33 9.12
CA GLU A 32 -10.23 8.42 9.76
C GLU A 32 -9.12 8.04 8.76
N ILE A 33 -9.22 6.85 8.13
CA ILE A 33 -8.24 6.42 7.13
C ILE A 33 -8.26 7.37 5.90
N SER A 34 -9.39 7.97 5.54
CA SER A 34 -9.48 8.97 4.45
C SER A 34 -8.74 10.26 4.80
N LEU A 35 -8.95 10.78 6.01
CA LEU A 35 -8.29 11.99 6.50
C LEU A 35 -6.77 11.79 6.59
N ASP A 36 -6.36 10.60 7.03
CA ASP A 36 -4.97 10.20 7.08
C ASP A 36 -4.36 10.03 5.68
N LEU A 37 -5.11 9.52 4.71
CA LEU A 37 -4.66 9.37 3.33
C LEU A 37 -4.35 10.73 2.67
N GLU A 38 -5.23 11.71 2.86
CA GLU A 38 -5.03 13.06 2.32
C GLU A 38 -3.76 13.71 2.87
N THR A 39 -3.53 13.58 4.18
CA THR A 39 -2.33 14.08 4.86
C THR A 39 -1.09 13.34 4.34
N LEU A 40 -1.15 12.01 4.29
CA LEU A 40 -0.06 11.16 3.80
C LEU A 40 0.38 11.56 2.39
N LEU A 41 -0.55 11.70 1.45
CA LEU A 41 -0.23 12.03 0.06
C LEU A 41 0.25 13.47 -0.10
N THR A 42 -0.29 14.41 0.67
CA THR A 42 0.17 15.80 0.67
C THR A 42 1.62 15.89 1.16
N CYS A 43 1.92 15.30 2.32
CA CYS A 43 3.28 15.24 2.83
C CYS A 43 4.22 14.51 1.87
N SER A 44 3.78 13.40 1.27
CA SER A 44 4.58 12.64 0.30
C SER A 44 4.92 13.49 -0.92
N TYR A 45 3.96 14.23 -1.47
CA TYR A 45 4.20 15.12 -2.62
C TYR A 45 5.21 16.23 -2.30
N ASP A 46 5.11 16.84 -1.13
CA ASP A 46 6.01 17.93 -0.71
C ASP A 46 7.44 17.44 -0.48
N LEU A 47 7.57 16.22 0.07
CA LEU A 47 8.85 15.57 0.32
C LEU A 47 9.51 15.05 -0.96
N LEU A 48 8.75 14.70 -2.00
CA LEU A 48 9.31 14.13 -3.23
C LEU A 48 9.97 15.18 -4.12
N ASN A 49 11.09 14.84 -4.75
CA ASN A 49 11.59 15.58 -5.92
C ASN A 49 10.61 15.44 -7.10
N PRO A 50 10.53 16.41 -8.04
CA PRO A 50 9.85 16.19 -9.31
C PRO A 50 10.35 14.90 -9.99
N GLY A 51 9.46 14.01 -10.42
CA GLY A 51 9.84 12.68 -10.90
C GLY A 51 10.25 11.67 -9.81
N GLY A 52 10.19 12.05 -8.53
CA GLY A 52 10.38 11.16 -7.40
C GLY A 52 9.24 10.16 -7.26
N ARG A 53 9.51 9.05 -6.55
CA ARG A 53 8.63 7.89 -6.48
C ARG A 53 8.06 7.67 -5.08
N PHE A 54 6.74 7.55 -5.03
CA PHE A 54 6.00 7.16 -3.85
C PHE A 54 5.73 5.65 -3.87
N TYR A 55 5.79 4.99 -2.71
CA TYR A 55 5.35 3.61 -2.52
C TYR A 55 4.48 3.53 -1.28
N VAL A 56 3.36 2.81 -1.38
CA VAL A 56 2.44 2.60 -0.26
C VAL A 56 1.90 1.19 -0.23
N VAL A 57 1.85 0.62 0.97
CA VAL A 57 1.05 -0.57 1.29
C VAL A 57 -0.33 -0.05 1.73
N TYR A 58 -1.43 -0.58 1.20
CA TYR A 58 -2.76 -0.07 1.50
C TYR A 58 -3.84 -1.16 1.47
N PRO A 59 -4.97 -1.01 2.20
CA PRO A 59 -6.04 -2.01 2.13
C PRO A 59 -6.64 -2.05 0.73
N ALA A 60 -6.73 -3.24 0.13
CA ALA A 60 -7.14 -3.40 -1.27
C ALA A 60 -8.56 -2.87 -1.52
N TRP A 61 -9.47 -3.00 -0.55
CA TRP A 61 -10.85 -2.50 -0.67
C TRP A 61 -10.95 -0.96 -0.74
N ARG A 62 -9.89 -0.24 -0.35
CA ARG A 62 -9.79 1.23 -0.46
C ARG A 62 -8.97 1.71 -1.64
N LEU A 63 -8.60 0.81 -2.55
CA LEU A 63 -7.87 1.16 -3.76
C LEU A 63 -8.53 2.31 -4.56
N PRO A 64 -9.88 2.37 -4.73
CA PRO A 64 -10.49 3.48 -5.46
C PRO A 64 -10.18 4.85 -4.86
N ASP A 65 -10.26 4.98 -3.53
CA ASP A 65 -9.95 6.22 -2.81
C ASP A 65 -8.47 6.58 -2.95
N LEU A 66 -7.59 5.59 -2.77
CA LEU A 66 -6.14 5.77 -2.93
C LEU A 66 -5.79 6.30 -4.32
N ILE A 67 -6.28 5.65 -5.37
CA ILE A 67 -5.99 6.05 -6.76
C ILE A 67 -6.55 7.44 -7.06
N SER A 68 -7.76 7.73 -6.60
CA SER A 68 -8.38 9.05 -6.78
C SER A 68 -7.57 10.15 -6.09
N SER A 69 -7.26 9.97 -4.80
CA SER A 69 -6.48 10.96 -4.04
C SER A 69 -5.06 11.11 -4.58
N MET A 70 -4.38 10.03 -4.95
CA MET A 70 -3.04 10.07 -5.57
C MET A 70 -3.02 10.99 -6.79
N ARG A 71 -3.98 10.79 -7.72
CA ARG A 71 -4.11 11.63 -8.92
C ARG A 71 -4.43 13.08 -8.58
N SER A 72 -5.31 13.32 -7.60
CA SER A 72 -5.63 14.68 -7.15
C SER A 72 -4.41 15.43 -6.59
N LYS A 73 -3.44 14.71 -6.01
CA LYS A 73 -2.18 15.25 -5.47
C LYS A 73 -1.02 15.20 -6.46
N ARG A 74 -1.29 14.96 -7.75
CA ARG A 74 -0.26 14.88 -8.82
C ARG A 74 0.80 13.80 -8.56
N ILE A 75 0.43 12.75 -7.85
CA ILE A 75 1.22 11.52 -7.75
C ILE A 75 0.53 10.50 -8.64
N GLU A 76 0.97 10.35 -9.88
CA GLU A 76 0.30 9.45 -10.81
C GLU A 76 0.62 7.99 -10.43
N PRO A 77 -0.38 7.13 -10.13
CA PRO A 77 -0.13 5.72 -9.85
C PRO A 77 0.52 5.06 -11.06
N LYS A 78 1.53 4.22 -10.85
CA LYS A 78 2.33 3.58 -11.90
C LYS A 78 2.35 2.06 -11.83
N ARG A 79 2.36 1.50 -10.62
CA ARG A 79 2.38 0.04 -10.42
C ARG A 79 1.40 -0.33 -9.31
N LEU A 80 0.70 -1.44 -9.51
CA LEU A 80 -0.25 -2.01 -8.56
C LEU A 80 0.03 -3.50 -8.42
N LEU A 81 0.30 -3.97 -7.21
CA LEU A 81 0.46 -5.37 -6.86
C LEU A 81 -0.59 -5.75 -5.81
N PHE A 82 -1.44 -6.71 -6.11
CA PHE A 82 -2.36 -7.26 -5.12
C PHE A 82 -1.68 -8.36 -4.30
N VAL A 83 -1.96 -8.38 -3.00
CA VAL A 83 -1.48 -9.40 -2.07
C VAL A 83 -2.68 -10.15 -1.50
N HIS A 84 -2.64 -11.46 -1.66
CA HIS A 84 -3.66 -12.40 -1.27
C HIS A 84 -3.09 -13.37 -0.23
N SER A 85 -3.86 -13.71 0.79
CA SER A 85 -3.45 -14.72 1.77
C SER A 85 -3.27 -16.08 1.11
N THR A 86 -4.22 -16.50 0.28
CA THR A 86 -4.19 -17.75 -0.51
C THR A 86 -4.72 -17.51 -1.94
N PRO A 87 -4.50 -18.44 -2.89
CA PRO A 87 -5.03 -18.31 -4.26
C PRO A 87 -6.56 -18.21 -4.36
N SER A 88 -7.28 -18.72 -3.35
CA SER A 88 -8.74 -18.65 -3.27
C SER A 88 -9.27 -17.43 -2.51
N SER A 89 -8.40 -16.65 -1.86
CA SER A 89 -8.80 -15.48 -1.07
C SER A 89 -8.90 -14.20 -1.91
N SER A 90 -9.74 -13.27 -1.48
CA SER A 90 -9.72 -11.89 -1.99
C SER A 90 -8.42 -11.18 -1.60
N ALA A 91 -8.00 -10.18 -2.38
CA ALA A 91 -6.87 -9.35 -2.00
C ALA A 91 -7.20 -8.58 -0.70
N GLU A 92 -6.32 -8.68 0.29
CA GLU A 92 -6.45 -7.95 1.55
C GLU A 92 -5.71 -6.62 1.48
N ILE A 93 -4.54 -6.64 0.83
CA ILE A 93 -3.61 -5.53 0.71
C ILE A 93 -3.26 -5.34 -0.76
N CYS A 94 -3.00 -4.09 -1.14
CA CYS A 94 -2.33 -3.75 -2.38
C CYS A 94 -1.07 -2.92 -2.09
N LEU A 95 -0.03 -3.13 -2.89
CA LEU A 95 1.13 -2.26 -2.96
C LEU A 95 0.96 -1.38 -4.19
N VAL A 96 1.05 -0.07 -4.00
CA VAL A 96 0.93 0.91 -5.07
C VAL A 96 2.19 1.75 -5.10
N SER A 97 2.76 1.93 -6.29
CA SER A 97 3.76 2.97 -6.53
C SER A 97 3.18 4.09 -7.35
N GLY A 98 3.63 5.31 -7.12
CA GLY A 98 3.26 6.48 -7.90
C GLY A 98 4.47 7.36 -8.23
N LEU A 99 4.34 8.17 -9.26
CA LEU A 99 5.37 9.10 -9.72
C LEU A 99 4.87 10.53 -9.56
N ARG A 100 5.62 11.35 -8.82
CA ARG A 100 5.32 12.78 -8.72
C ARG A 100 5.40 13.41 -10.11
N ASP A 101 4.33 14.09 -10.50
CA ASP A 101 4.19 14.77 -11.80
C ASP A 101 4.32 13.83 -13.01
N GLY A 102 4.02 12.55 -12.82
CA GLY A 102 4.07 11.53 -13.87
C GLY A 102 2.91 11.61 -14.88
N GLY A 103 3.16 11.08 -16.09
CA GLY A 103 2.11 10.88 -17.10
C GLY A 103 1.25 9.64 -16.84
N ARG A 104 0.06 9.59 -17.44
CA ARG A 104 -0.93 8.52 -17.25
C ARG A 104 -0.42 7.16 -17.71
N GLU A 105 -0.44 6.19 -16.81
CA GLU A 105 -0.04 4.80 -17.07
C GLU A 105 -0.27 3.99 -15.79
N LEU A 106 -0.75 2.74 -15.86
CA LEU A 106 -0.77 1.86 -14.69
C LEU A 106 -0.44 0.43 -15.12
N ASN A 107 0.62 -0.12 -14.53
CA ASN A 107 0.97 -1.53 -14.66
C ASN A 107 0.39 -2.33 -13.49
N VAL A 108 -0.55 -3.23 -13.80
CA VAL A 108 -1.06 -4.20 -12.81
C VAL A 108 -0.16 -5.43 -12.83
N CYS A 109 0.58 -5.61 -11.74
CA CYS A 109 1.51 -6.71 -11.56
C CYS A 109 0.78 -8.03 -11.29
N ARG A 110 1.45 -9.17 -11.57
CA ARG A 110 0.97 -10.48 -11.14
C ARG A 110 0.78 -10.48 -9.62
N PRO A 111 -0.34 -11.01 -9.09
CA PRO A 111 -0.60 -11.00 -7.66
C PRO A 111 0.46 -11.81 -6.89
N LEU A 112 0.67 -11.42 -5.63
CA LEU A 112 1.46 -12.18 -4.68
C LEU A 112 0.53 -12.97 -3.76
N PHE A 113 0.75 -14.28 -3.68
CA PHE A 113 0.06 -15.15 -2.73
C PHE A 113 1.00 -15.45 -1.56
N VAL A 114 0.55 -15.24 -0.32
CA VAL A 114 1.40 -15.46 0.86
C VAL A 114 1.53 -16.95 1.16
N PHE A 115 0.41 -17.67 1.16
CA PHE A 115 0.31 -19.09 1.47
C PHE A 115 -0.26 -19.91 0.31
N THR A 116 0.15 -21.17 0.22
CA THR A 116 -0.51 -22.20 -0.58
C THR A 116 -1.82 -22.63 0.06
N HIS A 117 -2.60 -23.47 -0.63
CA HIS A 117 -3.80 -24.10 -0.04
C HIS A 117 -3.50 -24.98 1.18
N GLU A 118 -2.25 -25.42 1.34
CA GLU A 118 -1.77 -26.28 2.43
C GLU A 118 -1.25 -25.47 3.63
N GLY A 119 -1.35 -24.13 3.58
CA GLY A 119 -0.89 -23.24 4.66
C GLY A 119 0.62 -23.00 4.68
N MET A 120 1.35 -23.51 3.69
CA MET A 120 2.79 -23.28 3.53
C MET A 120 3.04 -21.96 2.81
N HIS A 121 4.15 -21.28 3.07
CA HIS A 121 4.54 -20.11 2.29
C HIS A 121 4.78 -20.48 0.82
N THR A 122 4.28 -19.66 -0.11
CA THR A 122 4.53 -19.85 -1.55
C THR A 122 6.02 -19.67 -1.88
N PRO A 123 6.52 -20.28 -2.97
CA PRO A 123 7.90 -20.07 -3.42
C PRO A 123 8.25 -18.59 -3.62
N GLU A 124 7.30 -17.81 -4.14
CA GLU A 124 7.45 -16.36 -4.30
C GLU A 124 7.62 -15.65 -2.95
N MET A 125 6.81 -16.01 -1.95
CA MET A 125 6.91 -15.40 -0.60
C MET A 125 8.17 -15.86 0.15
N GLN A 126 8.59 -17.12 -0.02
CA GLN A 126 9.85 -17.61 0.52
C GLN A 126 11.05 -16.85 -0.04
N LYS A 127 11.04 -16.58 -1.35
CA LYS A 127 12.07 -15.76 -2.00
C LYS A 127 12.13 -14.35 -1.41
N VAL A 128 10.98 -13.71 -1.17
CA VAL A 128 10.92 -12.40 -0.51
C VAL A 128 11.58 -12.45 0.88
N PHE A 129 11.29 -13.48 1.69
CA PHE A 129 11.93 -13.61 3.00
C PHE A 129 13.43 -13.86 2.92
N GLN A 130 13.88 -14.70 2.00
CA GLN A 130 15.31 -14.95 1.78
C GLN A 130 16.06 -13.67 1.38
N GLU A 131 15.47 -12.85 0.51
CA GLU A 131 16.03 -11.56 0.11
C GLU A 131 16.09 -10.55 1.27
N LEU A 132 15.14 -10.61 2.21
CA LEU A 132 15.14 -9.79 3.43
C LEU A 132 16.17 -10.26 4.48
N GLU A 133 16.52 -11.54 4.49
CA GLU A 133 17.50 -12.14 5.41
C GLU A 133 18.97 -11.95 4.96
N LEU A 134 19.22 -11.40 3.78
CA LEU A 134 20.57 -11.04 3.37
C LEU A 134 21.14 -9.94 4.30
N PRO A 135 22.33 -10.13 4.90
CA PRO A 135 22.91 -9.17 5.82
C PRO A 135 23.19 -7.84 5.11
N LYS A 136 22.95 -6.73 5.83
CA LYS A 136 23.31 -5.36 5.43
C LYS A 136 24.73 -5.38 4.86
N SER A 137 24.87 -5.03 3.59
CA SER A 137 26.18 -4.93 2.93
C SER A 137 27.13 -4.02 3.73
N HIS A 138 28.38 -4.48 3.83
CA HIS A 138 29.56 -3.74 4.27
C HIS A 138 29.76 -2.41 3.54
#